data_AF-A0A7S8FA79-F1
#
_entry.id   AF-A0A7S8FA79-F1
#
_cell.length_a   1.000
_cell.length_b   1.000
_cell.length_c   1.000
_cell.angle_alpha   90.00
_cell.angle_beta   90.00
_cell.angle_gamma   90.00
#
_symmetry.space_group_name_H-M   'P 1'
#
loop_
_entity.id
_entity.type
_entity.pdbx_description
1 polymer ?
#
loop_
_entity_poly.entity_id
_entity_poly.type
_entity_poly.pdbx_seq_one_letter_code
_entity_poly.pdbx_strand_id
1 'polypeptide(L)'
;MTRTRSALMIKMESLLSIWIENQVAQRIPLSKMVIQTKAKSLFDDIKSKAVSNDNANGSNTDKNETFEASQGWFERFKVRANLHSIALKGEAASADITAAERYPTELKALIHEGGYDPKQVFNVDETGLFWKRLPNRTFISKTEKSAPGFKASKDRLTLLLGGNANGDFKFKPFLIYQSENPRAMKGCSKNLLPVHWRANKKAWMTTSLFQNWVSTCAIPEIKAYCNKENLNFKALVLVDNAPGHPVYVDELSENVKFVFLPPNTTPVIQPMDQGVISTFKSYYLRRTFKLLLSETDGQDKPTMLEFWKKFNIMKAIEIISDSWEEVKPSCMNGVWRKIWPECVHRICAAEVDGTPAVRHEISNLARESNFEGMEETDINELLTSHNQEFSNEELLQLELQFANEEDDSDRSIEISEEQNLTSKQISKAMCLIDEAMEIFLKNDPDSGRSFKVSQAVATNINCYKEIY
;
A
#
# COMPACT_ATOMS: atom_id res chain seq x y z
N MET A 1 23.41 2.73 37.14
CA MET A 1 23.26 3.81 36.14
C MET A 1 22.22 3.39 35.12
N THR A 2 21.02 3.94 35.21
CA THR A 2 19.99 3.78 34.17
C THR A 2 20.45 4.62 33.00
N ARG A 3 21.06 3.99 31.98
CA ARG A 3 21.49 4.68 30.77
C ARG A 3 20.22 5.15 30.05
N THR A 4 19.94 6.45 30.13
CA THR A 4 18.80 7.08 29.46
C THR A 4 18.90 6.80 27.96
N ARG A 5 17.80 6.41 27.30
CA ARG A 5 17.76 6.15 25.85
C ARG A 5 18.01 7.46 25.12
N SER A 6 19.00 7.50 24.23
CA SER A 6 19.20 8.67 23.37
C SER A 6 18.17 8.71 22.25
N ALA A 7 18.00 9.90 21.67
CA ALA A 7 17.19 10.08 20.47
C ALA A 7 17.67 9.18 19.32
N LEU A 8 18.99 8.97 19.17
CA LEU A 8 19.56 8.07 18.15
C LEU A 8 19.15 6.61 18.37
N MET A 9 19.13 6.14 19.62
CA MET A 9 18.69 4.77 19.94
C MET A 9 17.18 4.59 19.75
N ILE A 10 16.37 5.58 20.12
CA ILE A 10 14.91 5.54 19.90
C ILE A 10 14.62 5.43 18.39
N LYS A 11 15.27 6.29 17.60
CA LYS A 11 15.16 6.32 16.14
C LYS A 11 15.60 5.01 15.49
N MET A 12 16.71 4.45 15.94
CA MET A 12 17.18 3.15 15.45
C MET A 12 16.17 2.02 15.75
N GLU A 13 15.59 1.99 16.96
CA GLU A 13 14.62 0.97 17.37
C GLU A 13 13.32 1.04 16.56
N SER A 14 12.85 2.26 16.22
CA SER A 14 11.70 2.45 15.33
C SER A 14 11.95 1.82 13.95
N LEU A 15 13.06 2.21 13.31
CA LEU A 15 13.45 1.70 11.98
C LEU A 15 13.68 0.19 11.95
N LEU A 16 14.26 -0.31 13.04
CA LEU A 16 14.48 -1.74 13.18
C LEU A 16 13.16 -2.51 13.29
N SER A 17 12.14 -1.94 13.94
CA SER A 17 10.81 -2.55 14.05
C SER A 17 10.12 -2.62 12.69
N ILE A 18 10.12 -1.52 11.93
CA ILE A 18 9.61 -1.46 10.55
C ILE A 18 10.32 -2.50 9.66
N TRP A 19 11.65 -2.61 9.78
CA TRP A 19 12.41 -3.60 9.04
C TRP A 19 12.02 -5.01 9.42
N ILE A 20 11.91 -5.31 10.71
CA ILE A 20 11.53 -6.63 11.21
C ILE A 20 10.15 -7.05 10.71
N GLU A 21 9.16 -6.16 10.77
CA GLU A 21 7.80 -6.43 10.29
C GLU A 21 7.81 -6.74 8.79
N ASN A 22 8.58 -5.98 8.00
CA ASN A 22 8.75 -6.27 6.58
C ASN A 22 9.37 -7.65 6.33
N GLN A 23 10.35 -8.06 7.14
CA GLN A 23 10.97 -9.39 7.03
C GLN A 23 10.01 -10.51 7.43
N VAL A 24 9.19 -10.28 8.47
CA VAL A 24 8.14 -11.22 8.91
C VAL A 24 7.06 -11.37 7.83
N ALA A 25 6.60 -10.28 7.22
CA ALA A 25 5.65 -10.29 6.10
C ALA A 25 6.20 -11.09 4.89
N GLN A 26 7.52 -11.02 4.66
CA GLN A 26 8.19 -11.77 3.60
C GLN A 26 8.49 -13.23 3.96
N ARG A 27 8.08 -13.68 5.16
CA ARG A 27 8.38 -15.00 5.73
C ARG A 27 9.88 -15.30 5.79
N ILE A 28 10.72 -14.27 5.91
CA ILE A 28 12.16 -14.43 6.05
C ILE A 28 12.46 -14.74 7.52
N PRO A 29 13.02 -15.92 7.84
CA PRO A 29 13.36 -16.27 9.21
C PRO A 29 14.50 -15.37 9.69
N LEU A 30 14.20 -14.52 10.66
CA LEU A 30 15.19 -13.66 11.29
C LEU A 30 16.03 -14.47 12.26
N SER A 31 17.16 -13.93 12.70
CA SER A 31 17.90 -14.49 13.84
C SER A 31 18.30 -13.35 14.74
N LYS A 32 18.56 -13.65 16.01
CA LYS A 32 19.03 -12.63 16.95
C LYS A 32 20.26 -11.91 16.42
N MET A 33 21.20 -12.67 15.83
CA MET A 33 22.42 -12.13 15.23
C MET A 33 22.11 -11.18 14.08
N VAL A 34 21.15 -11.53 13.23
CA VAL A 34 20.71 -10.71 12.09
C VAL A 34 20.08 -9.40 12.57
N ILE A 35 19.19 -9.48 13.56
CA ILE A 35 18.55 -8.28 14.15
C ILE A 35 19.60 -7.39 14.83
N GLN A 36 20.51 -7.96 15.62
CA GLN A 36 21.58 -7.21 16.27
C GLN A 36 22.54 -6.57 15.26
N THR A 37 22.84 -7.27 14.16
CA THR A 37 23.68 -6.73 13.08
C THR A 37 22.99 -5.57 12.36
N LYS A 38 21.70 -5.74 12.02
CA LYS A 38 20.91 -4.69 11.40
C LYS A 38 20.77 -3.46 12.31
N ALA A 39 20.53 -3.67 13.61
CA ALA A 39 20.45 -2.61 14.60
C ALA A 39 21.74 -1.78 14.67
N LYS A 40 22.90 -2.44 14.68
CA LYS A 40 24.21 -1.76 14.64
C LYS A 40 24.37 -0.96 13.36
N SER A 41 24.10 -1.58 12.22
CA SER A 41 24.20 -0.93 10.92
C SER A 41 23.29 0.29 10.80
N LEU A 42 22.05 0.21 11.28
CA LEU A 42 21.13 1.35 11.34
C LEU A 42 21.64 2.45 12.27
N PHE A 43 22.16 2.09 13.45
CA PHE A 43 22.72 3.07 14.38
C PHE A 43 23.92 3.82 13.77
N ASP A 44 24.83 3.11 13.12
CA ASP A 44 26.01 3.69 12.47
C ASP A 44 25.62 4.63 11.31
N ASP A 45 24.60 4.26 10.53
CA ASP A 45 24.07 5.11 9.45
C ASP A 45 23.33 6.35 9.97
N ILE A 46 22.57 6.22 11.06
CA ILE A 46 21.92 7.37 11.73
C ILE A 46 23.00 8.32 12.25
N LYS A 47 24.01 7.77 12.93
CA LYS A 47 25.10 8.55 13.52
C LYS A 47 25.91 9.28 12.46
N SER A 48 26.29 8.61 11.37
CA SER A 48 27.05 9.24 10.29
C SER A 48 26.28 10.39 9.63
N LYS A 49 24.96 10.27 9.46
CA LYS A 49 24.09 11.34 8.94
C LYS A 49 23.91 12.50 9.92
N ALA A 50 23.77 12.23 11.22
CA ALA A 50 23.72 13.27 12.24
C ALA A 50 25.01 14.10 12.26
N VAL A 51 26.18 13.44 12.20
CA VAL A 51 27.49 14.10 12.14
C VAL A 51 27.66 14.95 10.87
N SER A 52 26.98 14.60 9.77
CA SER A 52 27.05 15.32 8.48
C SER A 52 26.18 16.58 8.44
N ASN A 53 25.10 16.64 9.23
CA ASN A 53 24.15 17.77 9.25
C ASN A 53 24.51 18.85 10.29
N ASP A 54 25.31 18.54 11.30
CA ASP A 54 25.64 19.43 12.42
C ASP A 54 26.82 20.39 12.16
N ASN A 55 26.70 21.23 11.11
CA ASN A 55 27.52 22.44 10.97
C ASN A 55 26.84 23.71 11.55
N ALA A 56 25.70 23.58 12.23
CA ALA A 56 25.10 24.68 12.99
C ALA A 56 24.26 24.17 14.17
N ASN A 57 24.81 24.30 15.38
CA ASN A 57 24.13 24.22 16.69
C ASN A 57 23.50 22.87 17.13
N GLY A 58 24.32 21.98 17.70
CA GLY A 58 23.87 20.81 18.47
C GLY A 58 24.89 20.38 19.54
N SER A 59 24.41 19.96 20.71
CA SER A 59 25.19 19.56 21.90
C SER A 59 26.31 18.54 21.59
N ASN A 60 27.47 18.70 22.25
CA ASN A 60 28.67 17.87 22.10
C ASN A 60 28.52 16.39 22.57
N THR A 61 27.30 15.95 22.89
CA THR A 61 26.97 14.63 23.47
C THR A 61 26.70 13.55 22.43
N ASP A 62 26.21 13.87 21.23
CA ASP A 62 25.80 12.86 20.23
C ASP A 62 26.97 12.29 19.40
N LYS A 63 28.10 13.00 19.33
CA LYS A 63 29.28 12.57 18.54
C LYS A 63 29.99 11.35 19.14
N ASN A 64 29.96 11.19 20.46
CA ASN A 64 30.63 10.09 21.18
C ASN A 64 29.68 8.95 21.59
N GLU A 65 28.42 8.98 21.17
CA GLU A 65 27.51 7.92 21.56
C GLU A 65 27.85 6.60 20.84
N THR A 66 27.99 5.53 21.62
CA THR A 66 28.24 4.18 21.14
C THR A 66 27.05 3.29 21.47
N PHE A 67 26.59 2.55 20.46
CA PHE A 67 25.54 1.55 20.62
C PHE A 67 26.15 0.15 20.55
N GLU A 68 25.89 -0.61 21.60
CA GLU A 68 26.16 -2.04 21.61
C GLU A 68 24.82 -2.77 21.54
N ALA A 69 24.59 -3.51 20.45
CA ALA A 69 23.47 -4.45 20.35
C ALA A 69 23.71 -5.67 21.27
N SER A 70 23.78 -5.41 22.58
CA SER A 70 24.02 -6.38 23.64
C SER A 70 22.81 -7.29 23.84
N GLN A 71 23.01 -8.39 24.57
CA GLN A 71 21.91 -9.28 24.93
C GLN A 71 20.84 -8.55 25.76
N GLY A 72 21.28 -7.77 26.74
CA GLY A 72 20.36 -7.00 27.59
C GLY A 72 19.61 -5.89 26.84
N TRP A 73 20.16 -5.35 25.76
CA TRP A 73 19.42 -4.44 24.88
C TRP A 73 18.35 -5.20 24.09
N PHE A 74 18.72 -6.31 23.46
CA PHE A 74 17.83 -7.08 22.60
C PHE A 74 16.58 -7.58 23.34
N GLU A 75 16.75 -8.14 24.55
CA GLU A 75 15.59 -8.61 25.34
C GLU A 75 14.65 -7.46 25.72
N ARG A 76 15.20 -6.29 26.06
CA ARG A 76 14.37 -5.11 26.38
C ARG A 76 13.74 -4.50 25.14
N PHE A 77 14.42 -4.52 23.99
CA PHE A 77 13.87 -4.10 22.70
C PHE A 77 12.72 -5.01 22.28
N LYS A 78 12.86 -6.33 22.43
CA LYS A 78 11.77 -7.29 22.16
C LYS A 78 10.50 -6.95 22.93
N VAL A 79 10.61 -6.62 24.21
CA VAL A 79 9.48 -6.20 25.03
C VAL A 79 8.88 -4.88 24.53
N ARG A 80 9.71 -3.89 24.20
CA ARG A 80 9.26 -2.56 23.75
C ARG A 80 8.56 -2.59 22.39
N ALA A 81 9.13 -3.31 21.44
CA ALA A 81 8.61 -3.43 20.08
C ALA A 81 7.58 -4.58 19.96
N ASN A 82 7.18 -5.18 21.09
CA ASN A 82 6.22 -6.29 21.14
C ASN A 82 6.59 -7.51 20.25
N LEU A 83 7.90 -7.75 20.09
CA LEU A 83 8.51 -8.74 19.20
C LEU A 83 8.71 -10.11 19.87
N HIS A 84 7.79 -10.51 20.74
CA HIS A 84 7.96 -11.69 21.59
C HIS A 84 8.03 -13.02 20.81
N SER A 85 7.66 -13.06 19.53
CA SER A 85 7.46 -14.29 18.74
C SER A 85 8.09 -14.32 17.34
N ILE A 86 9.05 -13.43 17.02
CA ILE A 86 9.79 -13.57 15.75
C ILE A 86 10.53 -14.92 15.76
N ALA A 87 10.31 -15.76 14.74
CA ALA A 87 11.03 -17.00 14.52
C ALA A 87 12.54 -16.72 14.35
N LEU A 88 13.30 -16.76 15.45
CA LEU A 88 14.75 -16.61 15.43
C LEU A 88 15.39 -17.96 15.08
N LYS A 89 16.18 -18.03 14.01
CA LYS A 89 16.92 -19.26 13.63
C LYS A 89 17.68 -19.82 14.85
N GLY A 90 17.21 -20.94 15.40
CA GLY A 90 17.78 -21.62 16.57
C GLY A 90 16.89 -21.64 17.83
N GLU A 91 15.82 -20.85 17.87
CA GLU A 91 14.74 -20.98 18.85
C GLU A 91 13.46 -21.36 18.07
N ALA A 92 12.74 -22.38 18.53
CA ALA A 92 11.42 -22.68 18.01
C ALA A 92 10.42 -21.61 18.49
N ALA A 93 10.55 -20.38 18.00
CA ALA A 93 9.50 -19.39 18.10
C ALA A 93 8.48 -19.69 16.99
N SER A 94 7.57 -20.59 17.35
CA SER A 94 6.19 -20.64 16.88
C SER A 94 5.73 -19.22 16.53
N ALA A 95 5.01 -19.03 15.41
CA ALA A 95 4.05 -17.92 15.33
C ALA A 95 3.23 -17.86 16.64
N ASP A 96 2.49 -16.81 16.98
CA ASP A 96 1.54 -17.00 18.08
C ASP A 96 0.41 -17.93 17.60
N ILE A 97 0.72 -19.22 17.50
CA ILE A 97 -0.13 -20.31 17.08
C ILE A 97 -1.29 -20.34 18.05
N THR A 98 -1.06 -20.04 19.33
CA THR A 98 -2.13 -19.93 20.33
C THR A 98 -3.10 -18.80 19.99
N ALA A 99 -2.61 -17.59 19.69
CA ALA A 99 -3.47 -16.48 19.27
C ALA A 99 -4.14 -16.75 17.91
N ALA A 100 -3.41 -17.32 16.95
CA ALA A 100 -3.92 -17.71 15.64
C ALA A 100 -4.96 -18.83 15.71
N GLU A 101 -4.84 -19.76 16.66
CA GLU A 101 -5.81 -20.82 16.93
C GLU A 101 -7.04 -20.31 17.69
N ARG A 102 -6.86 -19.28 18.53
CA ARG A 102 -7.97 -18.63 19.25
C ARG A 102 -8.77 -17.69 18.34
N TYR A 103 -8.10 -16.96 17.45
CA TYR A 103 -8.72 -15.91 16.64
C TYR A 103 -9.94 -16.34 15.82
N PRO A 104 -10.00 -17.53 15.18
CA PRO A 104 -11.22 -18.00 14.52
C PRO A 104 -12.46 -17.97 15.43
N THR A 105 -12.29 -18.27 16.72
CA THR A 105 -13.38 -18.23 17.70
C THR A 105 -13.80 -16.79 18.01
N GLU A 106 -12.84 -15.88 18.16
CA GLU A 106 -13.09 -14.45 18.40
C GLU A 106 -13.76 -13.78 17.20
N LEU A 107 -13.24 -14.04 15.99
CA LEU A 107 -13.82 -13.56 14.75
C LEU A 107 -15.26 -14.06 14.58
N LYS A 108 -15.53 -15.33 14.87
CA LYS A 108 -16.87 -15.90 14.81
C LYS A 108 -17.84 -15.22 15.79
N ALA A 109 -17.38 -14.90 17.00
CA ALA A 109 -18.18 -14.16 17.97
C ALA A 109 -18.52 -12.75 17.44
N LEU A 110 -17.53 -12.02 16.91
CA LEU A 110 -17.71 -10.70 16.31
C LEU A 110 -18.69 -10.71 15.12
N ILE A 111 -18.56 -11.71 14.25
CA ILE A 111 -19.45 -11.89 13.09
C ILE A 111 -20.89 -12.14 13.55
N HIS A 112 -21.08 -13.02 14.54
CA HIS A 112 -22.40 -13.36 15.07
C HIS A 112 -23.04 -12.19 15.82
N GLU A 113 -22.29 -11.50 16.68
CA GLU A 113 -22.76 -10.34 17.44
C GLU A 113 -23.17 -9.18 16.52
N GLY A 114 -22.36 -8.88 15.50
CA GLY A 114 -22.69 -7.86 14.50
C GLY A 114 -23.68 -8.33 13.43
N GLY A 115 -24.03 -9.62 13.42
CA GLY A 115 -24.92 -10.24 12.43
C GLY A 115 -24.44 -10.07 10.99
N TYR A 116 -23.13 -10.19 10.74
CA TYR A 116 -22.54 -9.98 9.42
C TYR A 116 -22.72 -11.20 8.50
N ASP A 117 -23.11 -10.94 7.25
CA ASP A 117 -23.09 -11.94 6.18
C ASP A 117 -21.66 -12.09 5.60
N PRO A 118 -21.24 -13.25 5.04
CA PRO A 118 -19.96 -13.37 4.34
C PRO A 118 -19.72 -12.31 3.24
N LYS A 119 -20.79 -11.74 2.67
CA LYS A 119 -20.71 -10.61 1.74
C LYS A 119 -20.25 -9.30 2.39
N GLN A 120 -20.36 -9.18 3.72
CA GLN A 120 -20.08 -7.98 4.52
C GLN A 120 -18.81 -8.08 5.36
N VAL A 121 -18.09 -9.20 5.28
CA VAL A 121 -16.78 -9.38 5.94
C VAL A 121 -15.70 -9.31 4.89
N PHE A 122 -14.76 -8.40 5.05
CA PHE A 122 -13.71 -8.08 4.09
C PHE A 122 -12.34 -8.27 4.72
N ASN A 123 -11.35 -8.52 3.87
CA ASN A 123 -9.94 -8.44 4.26
C ASN A 123 -9.18 -7.64 3.21
N VAL A 124 -8.21 -6.85 3.66
CA VAL A 124 -7.32 -6.08 2.79
C VAL A 124 -5.88 -6.26 3.25
N ASP A 125 -4.95 -6.15 2.31
CA ASP A 125 -3.52 -6.29 2.58
C ASP A 125 -2.68 -5.62 1.50
N GLU A 126 -1.56 -5.02 1.92
CA GLU A 126 -0.61 -4.36 1.04
C GLU A 126 0.40 -5.34 0.43
N THR A 127 0.72 -5.12 -0.84
CA THR A 127 1.79 -5.85 -1.52
C THR A 127 2.67 -4.97 -2.37
N GLY A 128 3.98 -5.22 -2.31
CA GLY A 128 4.94 -4.66 -3.24
C GLY A 128 4.93 -5.38 -4.58
N LEU A 129 5.00 -4.62 -5.67
CA LEU A 129 5.17 -5.14 -7.03
C LEU A 129 6.36 -4.44 -7.72
N PHE A 130 7.37 -5.23 -8.09
CA PHE A 130 8.43 -4.75 -8.99
C PHE A 130 7.95 -4.88 -10.43
N TRP A 131 7.17 -3.91 -10.86
CA TRP A 131 6.39 -3.94 -12.09
C TRP A 131 7.23 -4.04 -13.38
N LYS A 132 8.54 -3.75 -13.30
CA LYS A 132 9.54 -3.82 -14.39
C LYS A 132 10.59 -4.91 -14.23
N ARG A 133 10.52 -5.74 -13.19
CA ARG A 133 11.60 -6.69 -12.88
C ARG A 133 11.61 -7.87 -13.86
N LEU A 134 12.81 -8.19 -14.32
CA LEU A 134 13.12 -9.36 -15.14
C LEU A 134 13.85 -10.44 -14.35
N PRO A 135 13.81 -11.70 -14.81
CA PRO A 135 14.62 -12.78 -14.24
C PRO A 135 16.12 -12.45 -14.27
N ASN A 136 16.83 -12.87 -13.23
CA ASN A 136 18.24 -12.52 -12.98
C ASN A 136 19.21 -13.04 -14.05
N ARG A 137 18.83 -14.05 -14.84
CA ARG A 137 19.70 -14.70 -15.84
C ARG A 137 19.59 -14.11 -17.25
N THR A 138 18.67 -13.17 -17.48
CA THR A 138 18.43 -12.57 -18.80
C THR A 138 19.63 -11.72 -19.27
N PHE A 139 19.88 -11.64 -20.58
CA PHE A 139 20.93 -10.77 -21.14
C PHE A 139 20.75 -9.30 -20.70
N ILE A 140 19.49 -8.88 -20.51
CA ILE A 140 19.09 -7.55 -20.05
C ILE A 140 19.47 -7.31 -18.58
N SER A 141 19.27 -8.27 -17.67
CA SER A 141 19.70 -8.12 -16.27
C SER A 141 21.23 -8.03 -16.13
N LYS A 142 21.98 -8.74 -17.00
CA LYS A 142 23.44 -8.69 -17.04
C LYS A 142 23.95 -7.35 -17.57
N THR A 143 23.28 -6.78 -18.58
CA THR A 143 23.59 -5.43 -19.11
C THR A 143 23.15 -4.32 -18.15
N GLU A 144 22.05 -4.45 -17.39
CA GLU A 144 21.69 -3.53 -16.30
C GLU A 144 22.75 -3.45 -15.19
N LYS A 145 23.33 -4.59 -14.80
CA LYS A 145 24.41 -4.63 -13.80
C LYS A 145 25.69 -3.91 -14.25
N SER A 146 25.87 -3.73 -15.55
CA SER A 146 27.09 -3.18 -16.18
C SER A 146 26.91 -1.82 -16.84
N ALA A 147 25.67 -1.34 -17.04
CA ALA A 147 25.37 -0.03 -17.65
C ALA A 147 24.97 1.03 -16.59
N PRO A 148 25.66 2.18 -16.50
CA PRO A 148 25.22 3.29 -15.65
C PRO A 148 23.89 3.87 -16.17
N GLY A 149 22.84 3.88 -15.33
CA GLY A 149 21.60 4.63 -15.58
C GLY A 149 20.35 3.81 -15.95
N PHE A 150 20.46 2.51 -16.21
CA PHE A 150 19.29 1.62 -16.42
C PHE A 150 19.17 0.65 -15.24
N LYS A 151 18.30 0.98 -14.26
CA LYS A 151 17.97 0.12 -13.10
C LYS A 151 16.46 -0.12 -13.04
N ALA A 152 15.85 -0.55 -14.15
CA ALA A 152 14.41 -0.78 -14.23
C ALA A 152 13.96 -1.90 -13.27
N SER A 153 14.84 -2.86 -12.97
CA SER A 153 14.64 -3.96 -12.02
C SER A 153 14.39 -3.57 -10.55
N LYS A 154 14.52 -2.28 -10.18
CA LYS A 154 14.27 -1.76 -8.82
C LYS A 154 13.03 -0.87 -8.70
N ASP A 155 12.34 -0.56 -9.81
CA ASP A 155 11.16 0.30 -9.76
C ASP A 155 10.00 -0.49 -9.14
N ARG A 156 9.60 -0.08 -7.93
CA ARG A 156 8.57 -0.74 -7.11
C ARG A 156 7.37 0.18 -6.97
N LEU A 157 6.20 -0.43 -6.98
CA LEU A 157 4.95 0.20 -6.55
C LEU A 157 4.31 -0.61 -5.43
N THR A 158 3.40 -0.01 -4.69
CA THR A 158 2.60 -0.69 -3.67
C THR A 158 1.15 -0.74 -4.09
N LEU A 159 0.52 -1.88 -3.86
CA LEU A 159 -0.90 -2.12 -4.09
C LEU A 159 -1.55 -2.52 -2.78
N LEU A 160 -2.64 -1.86 -2.40
CA LEU A 160 -3.57 -2.39 -1.42
C LEU A 160 -4.66 -3.15 -2.20
N LEU A 161 -4.79 -4.44 -1.89
CA LEU A 161 -5.73 -5.38 -2.50
C LEU A 161 -6.67 -5.91 -1.44
N GLY A 162 -7.89 -6.29 -1.84
CA GLY A 162 -8.81 -6.92 -0.91
C GLY A 162 -10.18 -7.23 -1.48
N GLY A 163 -10.99 -7.92 -0.69
CA GLY A 163 -12.33 -8.32 -1.07
C GLY A 163 -13.07 -9.02 0.05
N ASN A 164 -14.29 -9.48 -0.24
CA ASN A 164 -15.16 -10.08 0.77
C ASN A 164 -14.94 -11.59 0.94
N ALA A 165 -15.47 -12.13 2.04
CA ALA A 165 -15.40 -13.54 2.37
C ALA A 165 -16.21 -14.42 1.41
N ASN A 166 -17.29 -13.90 0.84
CA ASN A 166 -18.08 -14.61 -0.17
C ASN A 166 -17.34 -14.77 -1.52
N GLY A 167 -16.38 -13.88 -1.81
CA GLY A 167 -15.51 -13.92 -3.00
C GLY A 167 -16.09 -13.26 -4.26
N ASP A 168 -17.32 -12.75 -4.21
CA ASP A 168 -17.99 -12.04 -5.32
C ASP A 168 -17.71 -10.54 -5.35
N PHE A 169 -16.99 -10.01 -4.37
CA PHE A 169 -16.54 -8.61 -4.34
C PHE A 169 -15.02 -8.50 -4.19
N LYS A 170 -14.44 -7.61 -4.99
CA LYS A 170 -13.04 -7.19 -4.93
C LYS A 170 -13.00 -5.66 -4.97
N PHE A 171 -12.24 -5.05 -4.06
CA PHE A 171 -11.96 -3.62 -4.15
C PHE A 171 -11.22 -3.30 -5.43
N LYS A 172 -11.47 -2.13 -5.99
CA LYS A 172 -10.61 -1.59 -7.04
C LYS A 172 -9.19 -1.39 -6.45
N PRO A 173 -8.12 -1.89 -7.11
CA PRO A 173 -6.78 -1.82 -6.53
C PRO A 173 -6.37 -0.39 -6.21
N PHE A 174 -5.84 -0.16 -5.01
CA PHE A 174 -5.31 1.13 -4.61
C PHE A 174 -3.80 1.14 -4.81
N LEU A 175 -3.36 1.89 -5.82
CA LEU A 175 -1.99 1.88 -6.33
C LEU A 175 -1.26 3.14 -5.88
N ILE A 176 -0.16 2.93 -5.17
CA ILE A 176 0.75 3.98 -4.73
C ILE A 176 2.03 3.91 -5.54
N TYR A 177 2.35 4.99 -6.25
CA TYR A 177 3.57 5.11 -7.05
C TYR A 177 4.45 6.26 -6.57
N GLN A 178 5.74 6.25 -6.96
CA GLN A 178 6.70 7.27 -6.51
C GLN A 178 6.46 8.67 -7.09
N SER A 179 5.84 8.75 -8.27
CA SER A 179 5.64 9.99 -9.01
C SER A 179 4.16 10.30 -9.15
N GLU A 180 3.73 11.49 -8.73
CA GLU A 180 2.33 11.92 -8.84
C GLU A 180 1.88 12.03 -10.29
N ASN A 181 2.75 12.53 -11.18
CA ASN A 181 2.45 12.75 -12.60
C ASN A 181 3.56 12.17 -13.50
N PRO A 182 3.62 10.83 -13.68
CA PRO A 182 4.56 10.22 -14.60
C PRO A 182 4.34 10.73 -16.02
N ARG A 183 5.42 10.89 -16.81
CA ARG A 183 5.33 11.36 -18.21
C ARG A 183 4.36 10.53 -19.06
N ALA A 184 4.28 9.22 -18.79
CA ALA A 184 3.39 8.30 -19.49
C ALA A 184 1.89 8.54 -19.22
N MET A 185 1.56 9.30 -18.17
CA MET A 185 0.17 9.64 -17.79
C MET A 185 -0.21 11.07 -18.20
N LYS A 186 0.61 11.75 -19.00
CA LYS A 186 0.34 13.12 -19.43
C LYS A 186 -0.96 13.16 -20.24
N GLY A 187 -1.93 13.95 -19.77
CA GLY A 187 -3.25 14.09 -20.41
C GLY A 187 -4.26 13.00 -20.02
N CYS A 188 -3.90 12.06 -19.15
CA CYS A 188 -4.82 11.05 -18.62
C CYS A 188 -5.55 11.58 -17.38
N SER A 189 -6.87 11.38 -17.32
CA SER A 189 -7.63 11.62 -16.10
C SER A 189 -7.44 10.47 -15.13
N LYS A 190 -6.92 10.75 -13.92
CA LYS A 190 -6.64 9.72 -12.91
C LYS A 190 -7.89 8.99 -12.44
N ASN A 191 -9.04 9.66 -12.48
CA ASN A 191 -10.33 9.08 -12.09
C ASN A 191 -10.83 8.01 -13.07
N LEU A 192 -10.35 8.04 -14.32
CA LEU A 192 -10.70 7.05 -15.35
C LEU A 192 -9.78 5.83 -15.35
N LEU A 193 -8.73 5.83 -14.53
CA LEU A 193 -7.85 4.68 -14.42
C LEU A 193 -8.60 3.50 -13.81
N PRO A 194 -8.26 2.25 -14.19
CA PRO A 194 -8.85 1.06 -13.59
C PRO A 194 -8.32 0.77 -12.18
N VAL A 195 -7.48 1.65 -11.62
CA VAL A 195 -6.98 1.61 -10.24
C VAL A 195 -7.25 2.95 -9.56
N HIS A 196 -7.27 2.98 -8.22
CA HIS A 196 -7.20 4.23 -7.47
C HIS A 196 -5.75 4.67 -7.38
N TRP A 197 -5.40 5.74 -8.10
CA TRP A 197 -4.03 6.24 -8.17
C TRP A 197 -3.72 7.19 -7.03
N ARG A 198 -2.62 6.94 -6.33
CA ARG A 198 -1.97 7.88 -5.41
C ARG A 198 -0.47 7.91 -5.65
N ALA A 199 0.18 8.97 -5.22
CA ALA A 199 1.63 8.98 -5.14
C ALA A 199 2.15 9.40 -3.78
N ASN A 200 3.27 8.77 -3.45
CA ASN A 200 4.14 9.09 -2.34
C ASN A 200 5.55 8.87 -2.87
N LYS A 201 6.52 9.75 -2.62
CA LYS A 201 7.90 9.63 -3.13
C LYS A 201 8.55 8.27 -2.86
N LYS A 202 8.09 7.52 -1.85
CA LYS A 202 8.55 6.16 -1.53
C LYS A 202 7.72 5.04 -2.13
N ALA A 203 6.53 5.36 -2.64
CA ALA A 203 5.53 4.43 -3.11
C ALA A 203 5.00 3.49 -2.01
N TRP A 204 4.89 3.98 -0.76
CA TRP A 204 4.46 3.19 0.40
C TRP A 204 3.13 3.69 0.96
N MET A 205 2.43 2.81 1.65
CA MET A 205 1.26 3.17 2.45
C MET A 205 1.69 3.99 3.66
N THR A 206 0.97 5.07 3.93
CA THR A 206 1.09 5.91 5.13
C THR A 206 -0.27 5.99 5.80
N THR A 207 -0.32 6.43 7.06
CA THR A 207 -1.58 6.60 7.80
C THR A 207 -2.56 7.51 7.07
N SER A 208 -2.06 8.64 6.54
CA SER A 208 -2.86 9.59 5.76
C SER A 208 -3.42 8.97 4.47
N LEU A 209 -2.62 8.17 3.76
CA LEU A 209 -3.06 7.47 2.55
C LEU A 209 -4.07 6.37 2.86
N PHE A 210 -3.91 5.66 3.97
CA PHE A 210 -4.85 4.64 4.40
C PHE A 210 -6.21 5.27 4.79
N GLN A 211 -6.21 6.35 5.59
CA GLN A 211 -7.43 7.09 5.91
C GLN A 211 -8.12 7.64 4.66
N ASN A 212 -7.33 8.14 3.70
CA ASN A 212 -7.84 8.57 2.41
C ASN A 212 -8.48 7.41 1.63
N TRP A 213 -7.86 6.23 1.61
CA TRP A 213 -8.45 5.05 1.00
C TRP A 213 -9.76 4.64 1.68
N VAL A 214 -9.82 4.62 3.02
CA VAL A 214 -11.03 4.30 3.77
C VAL A 214 -12.20 5.22 3.38
N SER A 215 -11.97 6.53 3.45
CA SER A 215 -13.00 7.56 3.25
C SER A 215 -13.42 7.71 1.78
N THR A 216 -12.47 7.65 0.85
CA THR A 216 -12.72 7.97 -0.57
C THR A 216 -12.95 6.75 -1.46
N CYS A 217 -12.52 5.56 -1.02
CA CYS A 217 -12.60 4.32 -1.80
C CYS A 217 -13.41 3.24 -1.08
N ALA A 218 -12.95 2.77 0.08
CA ALA A 218 -13.48 1.58 0.73
C ALA A 218 -14.96 1.74 1.13
N ILE A 219 -15.29 2.79 1.89
CA ILE A 219 -16.65 3.07 2.37
C ILE A 219 -17.63 3.26 1.19
N PRO A 220 -17.35 4.11 0.18
CA PRO A 220 -18.20 4.24 -1.00
C PRO A 220 -18.42 2.93 -1.76
N GLU A 221 -17.36 2.14 -1.98
CA GLU A 221 -17.46 0.87 -2.70
C GLU A 221 -18.28 -0.18 -1.94
N ILE A 222 -18.05 -0.33 -0.63
CA ILE A 222 -18.84 -1.23 0.23
C ILE A 222 -20.31 -0.82 0.22
N LYS A 223 -20.60 0.48 0.34
CA LYS A 223 -21.97 1.00 0.32
C LYS A 223 -22.67 0.71 -1.01
N ALA A 224 -21.98 0.97 -2.13
CA ALA A 224 -22.50 0.68 -3.46
C ALA A 224 -22.78 -0.82 -3.65
N TYR A 225 -21.88 -1.69 -3.17
CA TYR A 225 -22.05 -3.14 -3.21
C TYR A 225 -23.23 -3.61 -2.34
N CYS A 226 -23.32 -3.14 -1.08
CA CYS A 226 -24.44 -3.49 -0.21
C CYS A 226 -25.79 -3.11 -0.84
N ASN A 227 -25.89 -1.91 -1.43
CA ASN A 227 -27.09 -1.47 -2.14
C ASN A 227 -27.42 -2.38 -3.33
N LYS A 228 -26.41 -2.78 -4.12
CA LYS A 228 -26.59 -3.68 -5.26
C LYS A 228 -27.10 -5.07 -4.84
N GLU A 229 -26.59 -5.59 -3.72
CA GLU A 229 -26.94 -6.90 -3.20
C GLU A 229 -28.17 -6.90 -2.27
N ASN A 230 -28.85 -5.76 -2.11
CA ASN A 230 -29.95 -5.55 -1.17
C ASN A 230 -29.60 -5.93 0.28
N LEU A 231 -28.38 -5.60 0.70
CA LEU A 231 -27.89 -5.77 2.07
C LEU A 231 -27.97 -4.45 2.83
N ASN A 232 -28.19 -4.53 4.14
CA ASN A 232 -28.01 -3.37 5.01
C ASN A 232 -26.58 -2.86 4.92
N PHE A 233 -26.37 -1.54 4.85
CA PHE A 233 -25.01 -0.99 4.80
C PHE A 233 -24.31 -1.16 6.16
N LYS A 234 -23.54 -2.24 6.28
CA LYS A 234 -22.59 -2.49 7.35
C LYS A 234 -21.45 -3.36 6.83
N ALA A 235 -20.26 -3.24 7.41
CA ALA A 235 -19.14 -4.09 7.07
C ALA A 235 -18.16 -4.29 8.22
N LEU A 236 -17.49 -5.44 8.19
CA LEU A 236 -16.36 -5.78 9.04
C LEU A 236 -15.13 -5.93 8.16
N VAL A 237 -14.10 -5.10 8.35
CA VAL A 237 -12.88 -5.11 7.53
C VAL A 237 -11.69 -5.55 8.36
N LEU A 238 -11.12 -6.71 8.04
CA LEU A 238 -9.94 -7.24 8.71
C LEU A 238 -8.67 -6.63 8.12
N VAL A 239 -7.82 -6.08 8.97
CA VAL A 239 -6.53 -5.43 8.63
C VAL A 239 -5.41 -5.99 9.49
N ASP A 240 -4.17 -5.96 9.02
CA ASP A 240 -3.02 -6.28 9.87
C ASP A 240 -2.61 -5.08 10.73
N ASN A 241 -1.62 -5.28 11.61
CA ASN A 241 -1.14 -4.25 12.53
C ASN A 241 0.02 -3.42 11.92
N ALA A 242 0.05 -3.20 10.60
CA ALA A 242 1.10 -2.39 10.00
C ALA A 242 1.08 -0.95 10.55
N PRO A 243 2.25 -0.30 10.76
CA PRO A 243 2.34 1.06 11.29
C PRO A 243 1.60 2.13 10.47
N GLY A 244 1.38 1.86 9.17
CA GLY A 244 0.59 2.73 8.30
C GLY A 244 -0.93 2.65 8.54
N HIS A 245 -1.40 1.79 9.45
CA HIS A 245 -2.82 1.68 9.80
C HIS A 245 -3.10 2.49 11.08
N PRO A 246 -4.03 3.45 11.05
CA PRO A 246 -4.34 4.25 12.22
C PRO A 246 -5.02 3.40 13.30
N VAL A 247 -4.59 3.56 14.55
CA VAL A 247 -5.19 2.89 15.72
C VAL A 247 -6.69 3.22 15.86
N TYR A 248 -7.09 4.42 15.45
CA TYR A 248 -8.49 4.91 15.51
C TYR A 248 -9.24 4.75 14.17
N VAL A 249 -8.81 3.84 13.30
CA VAL A 249 -9.49 3.60 12.01
C VAL A 249 -10.98 3.28 12.18
N ASP A 250 -11.36 2.66 13.29
CA ASP A 250 -12.75 2.30 13.63
C ASP A 250 -13.66 3.50 13.85
N GLU A 251 -13.11 4.66 14.16
CA GLU A 251 -13.87 5.89 14.40
C GLU A 251 -14.23 6.61 13.09
N LEU A 252 -13.71 6.15 11.95
CA LEU A 252 -13.93 6.78 10.65
C LEU A 252 -15.34 6.52 10.09
N SER A 253 -16.08 5.54 10.61
CA SER A 253 -17.43 5.20 10.13
C SER A 253 -18.24 4.42 11.14
N GLU A 254 -19.49 4.86 11.38
CA GLU A 254 -20.44 4.12 12.22
C GLU A 254 -20.87 2.77 11.59
N ASN A 255 -20.78 2.63 10.26
CA ASN A 255 -21.27 1.46 9.53
C ASN A 255 -20.15 0.48 9.15
N VAL A 256 -18.89 0.89 9.20
CA VAL A 256 -17.75 0.05 8.79
C VAL A 256 -16.82 -0.08 9.96
N LYS A 257 -16.77 -1.27 10.55
CA LYS A 257 -15.87 -1.62 11.63
C LYS A 257 -14.61 -2.23 11.05
N PHE A 258 -13.45 -1.69 11.36
CA PHE A 258 -12.19 -2.35 11.10
C PHE A 258 -11.82 -3.22 12.31
N VAL A 259 -11.11 -4.31 12.07
CA VAL A 259 -10.62 -5.16 13.15
C VAL A 259 -9.21 -5.59 12.80
N PHE A 260 -8.30 -5.28 13.70
CA PHE A 260 -6.93 -5.73 13.60
C PHE A 260 -6.85 -7.24 13.85
N LEU A 261 -6.12 -7.94 12.99
CA LEU A 261 -5.68 -9.30 13.28
C LEU A 261 -4.84 -9.31 14.57
N PRO A 262 -4.75 -10.43 15.30
CA PRO A 262 -3.85 -10.50 16.44
C PRO A 262 -2.41 -10.23 15.99
N PRO A 263 -1.61 -9.49 16.79
CA PRO A 263 -0.23 -9.22 16.46
C PRO A 263 0.55 -10.50 16.13
N ASN A 264 1.46 -10.43 15.15
CA ASN A 264 2.33 -11.53 14.75
C ASN A 264 1.62 -12.78 14.19
N THR A 265 0.39 -12.64 13.68
CA THR A 265 -0.34 -13.76 13.06
C THR A 265 -0.48 -13.66 11.54
N THR A 266 -0.14 -12.51 10.93
CA THR A 266 -0.26 -12.24 9.49
C THR A 266 0.23 -13.40 8.61
N PRO A 267 1.46 -13.93 8.79
CA PRO A 267 1.98 -15.00 7.92
C PRO A 267 1.12 -16.27 7.94
N VAL A 268 0.38 -16.51 9.02
CA VAL A 268 -0.38 -17.74 9.26
C VAL A 268 -1.84 -17.57 8.85
N ILE A 269 -2.46 -16.44 9.18
CA ILE A 269 -3.92 -16.29 9.12
C ILE A 269 -4.45 -15.15 8.24
N GLN A 270 -3.61 -14.21 7.77
CA GLN A 270 -4.03 -13.10 6.90
C GLN A 270 -4.59 -13.65 5.58
N PRO A 271 -5.89 -13.50 5.26
CA PRO A 271 -6.52 -14.11 4.09
C PRO A 271 -5.87 -13.73 2.75
N MET A 272 -5.60 -12.44 2.49
CA MET A 272 -4.97 -12.02 1.24
C MET A 272 -3.62 -12.70 0.97
N ASP A 273 -2.88 -12.99 2.04
CA ASP A 273 -1.61 -13.72 2.03
C ASP A 273 -1.74 -15.25 1.91
N GLN A 274 -2.95 -15.81 2.02
CA GLN A 274 -3.19 -17.26 1.87
C GLN A 274 -3.35 -17.72 0.41
N GLY A 275 -3.05 -16.87 -0.57
CA GLY A 275 -2.99 -17.27 -1.97
C GLY A 275 -3.47 -16.22 -2.97
N VAL A 276 -4.24 -15.23 -2.54
CA VAL A 276 -4.78 -14.19 -3.43
C VAL A 276 -3.65 -13.34 -4.01
N ILE A 277 -2.79 -12.79 -3.15
CA ILE A 277 -1.67 -11.92 -3.59
C ILE A 277 -0.68 -12.69 -4.49
N SER A 278 -0.34 -13.93 -4.13
CA SER A 278 0.59 -14.73 -4.93
C SER A 278 -0.01 -15.13 -6.28
N THR A 279 -1.31 -15.43 -6.33
CA THR A 279 -2.04 -15.70 -7.57
C THR A 279 -2.10 -14.46 -8.45
N PHE A 280 -2.45 -13.30 -7.89
CA PHE A 280 -2.43 -12.01 -8.58
C PHE A 280 -1.06 -11.72 -9.21
N LYS A 281 0.04 -11.84 -8.43
CA LYS A 281 1.41 -11.64 -8.93
C LYS A 281 1.76 -12.60 -10.06
N SER A 282 1.29 -13.85 -9.98
CA SER A 282 1.47 -14.84 -11.05
C SER A 282 0.73 -14.43 -12.33
N TYR A 283 -0.51 -13.95 -12.21
CA TYR A 283 -1.27 -13.44 -13.35
C TYR A 283 -0.63 -12.20 -13.98
N TYR A 284 -0.16 -11.26 -13.15
CA TYR A 284 0.58 -10.09 -13.62
C TYR A 284 1.80 -10.49 -14.44
N LEU A 285 2.60 -11.42 -13.90
CA LEU A 285 3.80 -11.90 -14.58
C LEU A 285 3.44 -12.57 -15.91
N ARG A 286 2.48 -13.49 -15.91
CA ARG A 286 2.02 -14.17 -17.12
C ARG A 286 1.57 -13.20 -18.19
N ARG A 287 0.74 -12.22 -17.85
CA ARG A 287 0.24 -11.21 -18.80
C ARG A 287 1.35 -10.33 -19.34
N THR A 288 2.31 -9.98 -18.50
CA THR A 288 3.51 -9.25 -18.92
C THR A 288 4.31 -10.03 -19.96
N PHE A 289 4.50 -11.34 -19.77
CA PHE A 289 5.17 -12.22 -20.74
C PHE A 289 4.37 -12.41 -22.03
N LYS A 290 3.04 -12.54 -21.96
CA LYS A 290 2.18 -12.57 -23.15
C LYS A 290 2.30 -11.29 -23.97
N LEU A 291 2.29 -10.13 -23.30
CA LEU A 291 2.46 -8.85 -23.96
C LEU A 291 3.84 -8.73 -24.60
N LEU A 292 4.90 -9.14 -23.89
CA LEU A 292 6.26 -9.19 -24.41
C LEU A 292 6.31 -9.99 -25.71
N LEU A 293 5.87 -11.24 -25.71
CA LEU A 293 5.84 -12.09 -26.91
C LEU A 293 5.09 -11.43 -28.07
N SER A 294 3.88 -10.92 -27.81
CA SER A 294 3.07 -10.31 -28.86
C SER A 294 3.71 -9.06 -29.49
N GLU A 295 4.54 -8.35 -28.73
CA GLU A 295 5.24 -7.16 -29.20
C GLU A 295 6.62 -7.47 -29.81
N THR A 296 7.23 -8.62 -29.52
CA THR A 296 8.58 -8.97 -30.00
C THR A 296 8.63 -10.11 -31.03
N ASP A 297 7.53 -10.83 -31.27
CA ASP A 297 7.49 -11.96 -32.21
C ASP A 297 7.37 -11.50 -33.69
N GLY A 298 8.46 -11.69 -34.46
CA GLY A 298 8.54 -11.38 -35.89
C GLY A 298 9.82 -10.62 -36.31
N GLN A 299 10.14 -10.61 -37.61
CA GLN A 299 11.39 -10.01 -38.12
C GLN A 299 11.45 -8.46 -38.06
N ASP A 300 10.30 -7.78 -37.99
CA ASP A 300 10.19 -6.31 -37.95
C ASP A 300 9.75 -5.77 -36.58
N LYS A 301 9.79 -6.61 -35.55
CA LYS A 301 9.34 -6.26 -34.20
C LYS A 301 10.50 -5.73 -33.34
N PRO A 302 10.20 -4.86 -32.34
CA PRO A 302 11.21 -4.39 -31.41
C PRO A 302 11.88 -5.56 -30.69
N THR A 303 13.17 -5.39 -30.40
CA THR A 303 13.89 -6.28 -29.50
C THR A 303 13.27 -6.24 -28.10
N MET A 304 13.50 -7.29 -27.29
CA MET A 304 13.09 -7.30 -25.88
C MET A 304 13.56 -6.05 -25.12
N LEU A 305 14.78 -5.56 -25.40
CA LEU A 305 15.31 -4.36 -24.76
C LEU A 305 14.51 -3.10 -25.14
N GLU A 306 14.11 -2.98 -26.40
CA GLU A 306 13.28 -1.86 -26.87
C GLU A 306 11.86 -1.94 -26.33
N PHE A 307 11.29 -3.15 -26.22
CA PHE A 307 10.03 -3.37 -25.51
C PHE A 307 10.13 -2.85 -24.07
N TRP A 308 11.13 -3.28 -23.32
CA TRP A 308 11.29 -2.89 -21.91
C TRP A 308 11.59 -1.41 -21.71
N LYS A 309 12.28 -0.77 -22.65
CA LYS A 309 12.44 0.70 -22.66
C LYS A 309 11.11 1.43 -22.87
N LYS A 310 10.19 0.85 -23.64
CA LYS A 310 8.85 1.40 -23.89
C LYS A 310 7.81 0.99 -22.83
N PHE A 311 8.07 -0.08 -22.07
CA PHE A 311 7.19 -0.55 -21.01
C PHE A 311 7.08 0.50 -19.90
N ASN A 312 5.90 1.10 -19.77
CA ASN A 312 5.64 2.24 -18.91
C ASN A 312 4.52 1.93 -17.91
N ILE A 313 4.30 2.87 -16.98
CA ILE A 313 3.37 2.65 -15.87
C ILE A 313 1.91 2.47 -16.34
N MET A 314 1.51 3.04 -17.48
CA MET A 314 0.16 2.86 -18.02
C MET A 314 -0.08 1.40 -18.44
N LYS A 315 0.89 0.79 -19.16
CA LYS A 315 0.83 -0.64 -19.48
C LYS A 315 0.77 -1.49 -18.21
N ALA A 316 1.53 -1.11 -17.18
CA ALA A 316 1.50 -1.83 -15.91
C ALA A 316 0.14 -1.70 -15.20
N ILE A 317 -0.49 -0.53 -15.20
CA ILE A 317 -1.84 -0.30 -14.64
C ILE A 317 -2.88 -1.18 -15.33
N GLU A 318 -2.83 -1.26 -16.67
CA GLU A 318 -3.71 -2.14 -17.46
C GLU A 318 -3.51 -3.61 -17.07
N ILE A 319 -2.27 -4.08 -17.02
CA ILE A 319 -1.96 -5.46 -16.62
C ILE A 319 -2.39 -5.72 -15.17
N ILE A 320 -2.21 -4.77 -14.24
CA ILE A 320 -2.66 -4.89 -12.85
C ILE A 320 -4.17 -5.05 -12.80
N SER A 321 -4.91 -4.21 -13.52
CA SER A 321 -6.37 -4.29 -13.60
C SER A 321 -6.82 -5.67 -14.08
N ASP A 322 -6.31 -6.12 -15.22
CA ASP A 322 -6.74 -7.38 -15.81
C ASP A 322 -6.34 -8.60 -14.97
N SER A 323 -5.16 -8.53 -14.35
CA SER A 323 -4.67 -9.59 -13.44
C SER A 323 -5.53 -9.68 -12.19
N TRP A 324 -5.96 -8.54 -11.67
CA TRP A 324 -6.83 -8.48 -10.51
C TRP A 324 -8.24 -8.96 -10.84
N GLU A 325 -8.79 -8.56 -11.99
CA GLU A 325 -10.09 -9.04 -12.48
C GLU A 325 -10.10 -10.56 -12.64
N GLU A 326 -8.99 -11.15 -13.12
CA GLU A 326 -8.85 -12.59 -13.31
C GLU A 326 -8.81 -13.42 -12.02
N VAL A 327 -8.50 -12.83 -10.86
CA VAL A 327 -8.56 -13.53 -9.58
C VAL A 327 -9.97 -14.06 -9.35
N LYS A 328 -10.10 -15.39 -9.33
CA LYS A 328 -11.41 -16.05 -9.28
C LYS A 328 -12.10 -15.85 -7.93
N PRO A 329 -13.45 -15.80 -7.91
CA PRO A 329 -14.21 -15.84 -6.67
C PRO A 329 -13.86 -17.03 -5.77
N SER A 330 -13.53 -18.17 -6.36
CA SER A 330 -13.11 -19.36 -5.60
C SER A 330 -11.78 -19.18 -4.87
N CYS A 331 -10.84 -18.45 -5.46
CA CYS A 331 -9.60 -18.07 -4.80
C CYS A 331 -9.89 -17.11 -3.63
N MET A 332 -10.72 -16.08 -3.87
CA MET A 332 -11.10 -15.09 -2.85
C MET A 332 -11.85 -15.69 -1.66
N ASN A 333 -12.76 -16.64 -1.89
CA ASN A 333 -13.48 -17.34 -0.82
C ASN A 333 -12.58 -18.38 -0.12
N GLY A 334 -11.79 -19.13 -0.89
CA GLY A 334 -10.98 -20.23 -0.35
C GLY A 334 -9.91 -19.80 0.67
N VAL A 335 -9.42 -18.56 0.60
CA VAL A 335 -8.41 -18.05 1.54
C VAL A 335 -8.92 -17.86 2.97
N TRP A 336 -10.24 -17.82 3.18
CA TRP A 336 -10.85 -17.67 4.50
C TRP A 336 -10.83 -18.95 5.32
N ARG A 337 -10.48 -20.11 4.72
CA ARG A 337 -10.54 -21.44 5.34
C ARG A 337 -9.86 -21.54 6.70
N LYS A 338 -8.78 -20.77 6.93
CA LYS A 338 -8.03 -20.81 8.20
C LYS A 338 -8.70 -20.06 9.34
N ILE A 339 -9.44 -18.98 9.04
CA ILE A 339 -10.04 -18.10 10.06
C ILE A 339 -11.56 -18.22 10.14
N TRP A 340 -12.20 -18.66 9.06
CA TRP A 340 -13.65 -18.81 8.97
C TRP A 340 -14.03 -19.93 7.98
N PRO A 341 -13.77 -21.20 8.32
CA PRO A 341 -14.00 -22.33 7.41
C PRO A 341 -15.47 -22.50 6.99
N GLU A 342 -16.43 -22.08 7.81
CA GLU A 342 -17.86 -22.25 7.55
C GLU A 342 -18.38 -21.40 6.38
N CYS A 343 -17.70 -20.29 6.04
CA CYS A 343 -18.08 -19.48 4.88
C CYS A 343 -17.49 -19.99 3.55
N VAL A 344 -16.59 -20.99 3.60
CA VAL A 344 -15.90 -21.48 2.41
C VAL A 344 -16.75 -22.51 1.68
N HIS A 345 -17.04 -22.25 0.41
CA HIS A 345 -17.77 -23.19 -0.44
C HIS A 345 -16.91 -24.42 -0.76
N ARG A 346 -17.52 -25.62 -0.76
CA ARG A 346 -16.80 -26.90 -0.96
C ARG A 346 -15.92 -26.95 -2.22
N ILE A 347 -16.33 -26.29 -3.29
CA ILE A 347 -15.58 -26.23 -4.56
C ILE A 347 -14.31 -25.37 -4.41
N CYS A 348 -14.38 -24.29 -3.64
CA CYS A 348 -13.29 -23.33 -3.45
C CYS A 348 -12.15 -23.92 -2.60
N ALA A 349 -12.47 -24.84 -1.68
CA ALA A 349 -11.48 -25.50 -0.83
C ALA A 349 -10.41 -26.31 -1.61
N ALA A 350 -10.73 -26.76 -2.83
CA ALA A 350 -9.83 -27.53 -3.69
C ALA A 350 -8.98 -26.64 -4.64
N GLU A 351 -9.37 -25.39 -4.87
CA GLU A 351 -8.80 -24.51 -5.92
C GLU A 351 -7.83 -23.44 -5.40
N VAL A 352 -7.55 -23.39 -4.09
CA VAL A 352 -6.65 -22.37 -3.49
C VAL A 352 -5.24 -22.43 -4.10
N ASP A 353 -4.90 -23.51 -4.79
CA ASP A 353 -3.59 -23.73 -5.40
C ASP A 353 -3.63 -23.71 -6.94
N GLY A 354 -4.28 -22.70 -7.52
CA GLY A 354 -4.25 -22.43 -8.97
C GLY A 354 -2.88 -22.01 -9.52
N THR A 355 -1.83 -22.01 -8.70
CA THR A 355 -0.49 -21.51 -9.07
C THR A 355 0.35 -22.43 -9.96
N PRO A 356 0.30 -23.78 -9.88
CA PRO A 356 1.19 -24.64 -10.67
C PRO A 356 0.95 -24.56 -12.18
N ALA A 357 -0.31 -24.56 -12.63
CA ALA A 357 -0.64 -24.47 -14.06
C ALA A 357 -0.20 -23.12 -14.66
N VAL A 358 -0.39 -22.03 -13.90
CA VAL A 358 0.01 -20.67 -14.31
C VAL A 358 1.53 -20.56 -14.36
N ARG A 359 2.25 -21.14 -13.41
CA ARG A 359 3.73 -21.19 -13.42
C ARG A 359 4.26 -21.96 -14.62
N HIS A 360 3.62 -23.08 -14.96
CA HIS A 360 3.97 -23.84 -16.16
C HIS A 360 3.73 -23.02 -17.44
N GLU A 361 2.61 -22.32 -17.53
CA GLU A 361 2.30 -21.42 -18.65
C GLU A 361 3.35 -20.28 -18.76
N ILE A 362 3.71 -19.64 -17.65
CA ILE A 362 4.76 -18.61 -17.62
C ILE A 362 6.10 -19.19 -18.11
N SER A 363 6.43 -20.41 -17.70
CA SER A 363 7.65 -21.11 -18.12
C SER A 363 7.69 -21.38 -19.62
N ASN A 364 6.54 -21.74 -20.22
CA ASN A 364 6.44 -21.94 -21.66
C ASN A 364 6.59 -20.61 -22.41
N LEU A 365 5.88 -19.55 -21.97
CA LEU A 365 5.97 -18.21 -22.56
C LEU A 365 7.40 -17.65 -22.48
N ALA A 366 8.10 -17.89 -21.37
CA ALA A 366 9.49 -17.48 -21.21
C ALA A 366 10.42 -18.18 -22.22
N ARG A 367 10.26 -19.49 -22.42
CA ARG A 367 11.04 -20.24 -23.42
C ARG A 367 10.82 -19.74 -24.84
N GLU A 368 9.58 -19.42 -25.19
CA GLU A 368 9.22 -18.88 -26.51
C GLU A 368 9.81 -17.47 -26.76
N SER A 369 10.08 -16.70 -25.70
CA SER A 369 10.58 -15.32 -25.81
C SER A 369 12.09 -15.23 -26.05
N ASN A 370 12.77 -16.31 -26.47
CA ASN A 370 14.24 -16.40 -26.56
C ASN A 370 14.98 -16.15 -25.23
N PHE A 371 14.34 -16.41 -24.08
CA PHE A 371 15.07 -16.52 -22.82
C PHE A 371 15.72 -17.90 -22.72
N GLU A 372 16.78 -18.13 -23.50
CA GLU A 372 17.55 -19.38 -23.43
C GLU A 372 18.03 -19.64 -22.00
N GLY A 373 17.59 -20.76 -21.41
CA GLY A 373 18.01 -21.22 -20.08
C GLY A 373 17.19 -20.70 -18.89
N MET A 374 15.99 -20.15 -19.09
CA MET A 374 15.07 -19.84 -17.98
C MET A 374 14.30 -21.10 -17.55
N GLU A 375 14.50 -21.52 -16.31
CA GLU A 375 13.83 -22.67 -15.70
C GLU A 375 12.65 -22.23 -14.80
N GLU A 376 11.78 -23.18 -14.43
CA GLU A 376 10.69 -22.93 -13.48
C GLU A 376 11.20 -22.39 -12.13
N THR A 377 12.43 -22.75 -11.76
CA THR A 377 13.16 -22.23 -10.60
C THR A 377 13.44 -20.74 -10.68
N ASP A 378 13.78 -20.21 -11.86
CA ASP A 378 14.03 -18.77 -12.08
C ASP A 378 12.74 -17.95 -12.01
N ILE A 379 11.61 -18.53 -12.43
CA ILE A 379 10.28 -17.90 -12.32
C ILE A 379 9.82 -17.88 -10.86
N ASN A 380 10.06 -18.96 -10.13
CA ASN A 380 9.83 -19.00 -8.69
C ASN A 380 10.72 -17.97 -7.97
N GLU A 381 11.99 -17.84 -8.35
CA GLU A 381 12.87 -16.78 -7.83
C GLU A 381 12.31 -15.39 -8.16
N LEU A 382 11.82 -15.14 -9.38
CA LEU A 382 11.24 -13.85 -9.75
C LEU A 382 9.97 -13.53 -8.94
N LEU A 383 9.04 -14.49 -8.82
CA LEU A 383 7.82 -14.32 -8.04
C LEU A 383 8.11 -14.07 -6.55
N THR A 384 9.11 -14.77 -6.00
CA THR A 384 9.59 -14.53 -4.63
C THR A 384 10.41 -13.24 -4.51
N SER A 385 11.04 -12.75 -5.57
CA SER A 385 11.82 -11.51 -5.55
C SER A 385 10.96 -10.26 -5.36
N HIS A 386 9.65 -10.34 -5.57
CA HIS A 386 8.72 -9.28 -5.16
C HIS A 386 8.69 -9.05 -3.65
N ASN A 387 9.28 -9.97 -2.89
CA ASN A 387 9.41 -9.93 -1.44
C ASN A 387 10.85 -9.54 -1.05
N GLN A 388 11.48 -8.58 -1.74
CA GLN A 388 12.87 -8.18 -1.44
C GLN A 388 12.96 -7.16 -0.29
N GLU A 389 13.98 -7.31 0.56
CA GLU A 389 14.24 -6.51 1.76
C GLU A 389 14.54 -5.02 1.49
N PHE A 390 14.19 -4.16 2.46
CA PHE A 390 14.49 -2.72 2.43
C PHE A 390 15.94 -2.39 2.86
N SER A 391 16.57 -1.42 2.18
CA SER A 391 17.89 -0.88 2.55
C SER A 391 17.81 0.05 3.78
N ASN A 392 18.94 0.30 4.44
CA ASN A 392 18.98 1.22 5.59
C ASN A 392 18.62 2.66 5.19
N GLU A 393 18.99 3.09 3.99
CA GLU A 393 18.64 4.40 3.46
C GLU A 393 17.14 4.52 3.20
N GLU A 394 16.50 3.45 2.71
CA GLU A 394 15.05 3.40 2.54
C GLU A 394 14.36 3.49 3.90
N LEU A 395 14.80 2.71 4.89
CA LEU A 395 14.27 2.75 6.25
C LEU A 395 14.41 4.15 6.87
N LEU A 396 15.61 4.74 6.85
CA LEU A 396 15.91 6.06 7.43
C LEU A 396 15.05 7.20 6.88
N GLN A 397 14.60 7.07 5.63
CA GLN A 397 13.74 8.07 5.00
C GLN A 397 12.27 7.91 5.39
N LEU A 398 11.82 6.72 5.79
CA LEU A 398 10.46 6.50 6.29
C LEU A 398 10.23 7.17 7.62
N GLU A 399 11.18 7.05 8.55
CA GLU A 399 11.09 7.71 9.85
C GLU A 399 11.01 9.22 9.70
N LEU A 400 11.73 9.79 8.73
CA LEU A 400 11.60 11.23 8.44
C LEU A 400 10.21 11.57 7.89
N GLN A 401 9.53 10.65 7.20
CA GLN A 401 8.16 10.85 6.75
C GLN A 401 7.16 10.69 7.91
N PHE A 402 7.27 9.62 8.70
CA PHE A 402 6.43 9.40 9.88
C PHE A 402 6.62 10.48 10.95
N ALA A 403 7.84 10.93 11.20
CA ALA A 403 8.12 12.02 12.14
C ALA A 403 7.59 13.36 11.63
N ASN A 404 7.62 13.63 10.32
CA ASN A 404 6.98 14.82 9.77
C ASN A 404 5.45 14.74 9.87
N GLU A 405 4.87 13.53 9.73
CA GLU A 405 3.43 13.30 9.93
C GLU A 405 3.02 13.39 11.42
N GLU A 406 3.89 12.97 12.36
CA GLU A 406 3.67 13.09 13.80
C GLU A 406 3.85 14.54 14.31
N ASP A 407 4.84 15.30 13.80
CA ASP A 407 5.03 16.72 14.13
C ASP A 407 3.86 17.60 13.60
N ASP A 408 3.22 17.21 12.49
CA ASP A 408 1.97 17.81 11.99
C ASP A 408 0.74 17.38 12.82
N SER A 409 0.80 16.23 13.49
CA SER A 409 -0.32 15.73 14.31
C SER A 409 -0.40 16.39 15.69
N ASP A 410 0.75 16.82 16.25
CA ASP A 410 0.85 17.46 17.56
C ASP A 410 0.99 19.00 17.50
N ARG A 411 1.12 19.55 16.29
CA ARG A 411 0.94 20.98 16.01
C ARG A 411 -0.18 21.14 15.00
N SER A 412 -1.41 21.22 15.51
CA SER A 412 -2.56 21.87 14.86
C SER A 412 -2.78 21.55 13.38
N ILE A 413 -3.83 20.77 13.06
CA ILE A 413 -4.66 20.92 11.85
C ILE A 413 -3.99 21.78 10.77
N GLU A 414 -2.98 21.24 10.07
CA GLU A 414 -2.48 21.84 8.84
C GLU A 414 -3.16 21.10 7.69
N ILE A 415 -4.34 21.61 7.41
CA ILE A 415 -5.05 21.40 6.17
C ILE A 415 -4.08 21.79 5.04
N SER A 416 -3.88 20.83 4.14
CA SER A 416 -3.34 21.03 2.80
C SER A 416 -3.61 22.44 2.29
N GLU A 417 -2.56 23.26 2.05
CA GLU A 417 -2.63 24.62 1.48
C GLU A 417 -4.07 25.16 1.42
N GLU A 418 -4.63 25.56 2.57
CA GLU A 418 -5.97 26.14 2.58
C GLU A 418 -5.95 27.32 1.63
N GLN A 419 -6.80 27.27 0.61
CA GLN A 419 -7.35 28.49 0.04
C GLN A 419 -8.17 29.17 1.14
N ASN A 420 -7.48 29.85 2.06
CA ASN A 420 -8.09 30.59 3.14
C ASN A 420 -8.84 31.75 2.52
N LEU A 421 -10.16 31.59 2.37
CA LEU A 421 -11.07 32.60 1.83
C LEU A 421 -11.20 33.73 2.87
N THR A 422 -10.27 34.68 2.85
CA THR A 422 -10.25 35.79 3.80
C THR A 422 -11.46 36.72 3.62
N SER A 423 -11.90 37.40 4.68
CA SER A 423 -12.96 38.42 4.60
C SER A 423 -12.69 39.48 3.51
N LYS A 424 -11.41 39.81 3.26
CA LYS A 424 -10.98 40.70 2.17
C LYS A 424 -11.21 40.09 0.78
N GLN A 425 -11.00 38.79 0.61
CA GLN A 425 -11.30 38.07 -0.65
C GLN A 425 -12.80 37.89 -0.86
N ILE A 426 -13.58 37.62 0.19
CA ILE A 426 -15.05 37.55 0.14
C ILE A 426 -15.62 38.90 -0.30
N SER A 427 -15.20 39.98 0.35
CA SER A 427 -15.63 41.35 -0.01
C SER A 427 -15.28 41.70 -1.45
N LYS A 428 -14.08 41.34 -1.92
CA LYS A 428 -13.68 41.54 -3.33
C LYS A 428 -14.54 40.71 -4.29
N ALA A 429 -14.81 39.46 -3.96
CA ALA A 429 -15.64 38.58 -4.79
C ALA A 429 -17.09 39.09 -4.88
N MET A 430 -17.67 39.56 -3.77
CA MET A 430 -19.00 40.17 -3.74
C MET A 430 -19.08 41.41 -4.62
N CYS A 431 -18.08 42.30 -4.53
CA CYS A 431 -18.01 43.50 -5.37
C CYS A 431 -18.00 43.16 -6.87
N LEU A 432 -17.21 42.16 -7.27
CA LEU A 432 -17.14 41.71 -8.67
C LEU A 432 -18.46 41.08 -9.15
N ILE A 433 -19.16 40.38 -8.28
CA ILE A 433 -20.48 39.79 -8.60
C ILE A 433 -21.51 40.91 -8.78
N ASP A 434 -21.53 41.92 -7.91
CA ASP A 434 -22.43 43.06 -8.03
C ASP A 434 -22.18 43.84 -9.33
N GLU A 435 -20.91 44.13 -9.66
CA GLU A 435 -20.53 44.75 -10.94
C GLU A 435 -20.99 43.91 -12.14
N ALA A 436 -20.81 42.59 -12.08
CA ALA A 436 -21.26 41.69 -13.14
C ALA A 436 -22.80 41.70 -13.28
N MET A 437 -23.54 41.75 -12.17
CA MET A 437 -25.01 41.82 -12.21
C MET A 437 -25.51 43.15 -12.75
N GLU A 438 -24.85 44.27 -12.45
CA GLU A 438 -25.18 45.57 -13.05
C GLU A 438 -25.01 45.55 -14.58
N ILE A 439 -23.98 44.86 -15.09
CA ILE A 439 -23.79 44.71 -16.54
C ILE A 439 -24.99 43.98 -17.16
N PHE A 440 -25.47 42.89 -16.55
CA PHE A 440 -26.64 42.17 -17.06
C PHE A 440 -27.93 43.00 -16.93
N LEU A 441 -28.14 43.68 -15.81
CA LEU A 441 -29.32 44.51 -15.58
C LEU A 441 -29.40 45.70 -16.54
N LYS A 442 -28.25 46.26 -16.94
CA LYS A 442 -28.17 47.43 -17.81
C LYS A 442 -28.18 47.10 -19.30
N ASN A 443 -27.59 45.97 -19.69
CA ASN A 443 -27.33 45.65 -21.09
C ASN A 443 -28.14 44.48 -21.64
N ASP A 444 -28.84 43.70 -20.80
CA ASP A 444 -29.73 42.64 -21.28
C ASP A 444 -31.06 43.24 -21.78
N PRO A 445 -31.43 43.07 -23.07
CA PRO A 445 -32.72 43.52 -23.60
C PRO A 445 -33.93 42.77 -23.02
N ASP A 446 -33.74 41.63 -22.36
CA ASP A 446 -34.77 40.89 -21.61
C ASP A 446 -34.60 41.15 -20.10
N SER A 447 -35.39 42.10 -19.60
CA SER A 447 -35.38 42.48 -18.18
C SER A 447 -35.89 41.37 -17.25
N GLY A 448 -36.74 40.47 -17.74
CA GLY A 448 -37.25 39.33 -16.95
C GLY A 448 -36.18 38.26 -16.76
N ARG A 449 -35.35 38.03 -17.78
CA ARG A 449 -34.20 37.12 -17.70
C ARG A 449 -33.11 37.67 -16.80
N SER A 450 -32.68 38.92 -16.99
CA SER A 450 -31.61 39.52 -16.17
C SER A 450 -32.01 39.61 -14.70
N PHE A 451 -33.27 39.94 -14.40
CA PHE A 451 -33.80 39.94 -13.04
C PHE A 451 -33.81 38.54 -12.41
N LYS A 452 -34.27 37.51 -13.15
CA LYS A 452 -34.25 36.11 -12.67
C LYS A 452 -32.83 35.62 -12.35
N VAL A 453 -31.86 35.96 -13.21
CA VAL A 453 -30.45 35.59 -13.00
C VAL A 453 -29.88 36.31 -11.78
N SER A 454 -30.13 37.62 -11.64
CA SER A 454 -29.69 38.39 -10.47
C SER A 454 -30.26 37.82 -9.16
N GLN A 455 -31.55 37.47 -9.13
CA GLN A 455 -32.18 36.86 -7.94
C GLN A 455 -31.61 35.48 -7.61
N ALA A 456 -31.38 34.64 -8.62
CA ALA A 456 -30.80 33.31 -8.43
C ALA A 456 -29.36 33.40 -7.90
N VAL A 457 -28.54 34.30 -8.44
CA VAL A 457 -27.17 34.53 -7.98
C VAL A 457 -27.17 35.04 -6.53
N ALA A 458 -27.99 36.06 -6.23
CA ALA A 458 -28.10 36.61 -4.87
C ALA A 458 -28.51 35.56 -3.83
N THR A 459 -29.40 34.63 -4.19
CA THR A 459 -29.85 33.54 -3.31
C THR A 459 -28.71 32.54 -3.04
N ASN A 460 -27.98 32.15 -4.08
CA ASN A 460 -26.92 31.13 -3.98
C ASN A 460 -25.66 31.64 -3.27
N ILE A 461 -25.37 32.95 -3.31
CA ILE A 461 -24.19 33.52 -2.65
C ILE A 461 -24.46 33.91 -1.18
N ASN A 462 -25.69 33.77 -0.69
CA ASN A 462 -26.05 34.19 0.67
C ASN A 462 -25.30 33.40 1.75
N CYS A 463 -24.91 32.15 1.48
CA CYS A 463 -24.06 31.35 2.36
C CYS A 463 -22.70 32.00 2.64
N TYR A 464 -22.18 32.84 1.74
CA TYR A 464 -20.94 33.61 1.96
C TYR A 464 -21.16 34.91 2.74
N LYS A 465 -22.40 35.41 2.83
CA LYS A 465 -22.74 36.56 3.69
C LYS A 465 -22.84 36.16 5.16
N GLU A 466 -23.15 34.90 5.44
CA GLU A 466 -23.19 34.35 6.81
C GLU A 466 -21.80 34.09 7.39
N ILE A 467 -20.76 34.03 6.54
CA ILE A 467 -19.35 33.83 6.89
C ILE A 467 -18.57 35.18 6.87
N TYR A 468 -19.19 36.27 6.40
CA TYR A 468 -18.61 37.61 6.28
C TYR A 468 -18.68 38.42 7.59
#